data_AF-A0A9E9PA18-F1
#
_entry.id   AF-A0A9E9PA18-F1
#
_cell.length_a   1.000
_cell.length_b   1.000
_cell.length_c   1.000
_cell.angle_alpha   90.00
_cell.angle_beta   90.00
_cell.angle_gamma   90.00
#
_symmetry.space_group_name_H-M   'P 1'
#
loop_
_entity.id
_entity.type
_entity.pdbx_description
1 polymer ?
#
loop_
_entity_poly.entity_id
_entity_poly.type
_entity_poly.pdbx_seq_one_letter_code
_entity_poly.pdbx_strand_id
1 'polypeptide(L)'
;MKNIRIGSYHWMQTTNGQLSFKEKIKLIQKIMVPSILSSIKINYYRFQTGNDFDIGQIVIPDTQMIKIALEELESKSSISIYNHSWRTYFWGAALGHLQNRQFDPESLLLASLFHDIGLTEQHIHNKGCQCFTYESAKQFEQKAKEYNFDDKKSEVIKDAICLHMNGYIEDSDPPEVILLQQGASCDVISDNQYKLPLSFRNEILEKYPRNQFNKEFIKLINLERKNVPSSRTGLLYDLGLPLMIKSNLYNE
;
A
#
# COMPACT_ATOMS: atom_id res chain seq x y z
N MET A 1 27.97 -12.32 0.79
CA MET A 1 26.87 -11.78 -0.05
C MET A 1 25.90 -11.08 0.89
N LYS A 2 25.61 -9.79 0.71
CA LYS A 2 24.57 -9.11 1.50
C LYS A 2 23.26 -9.87 1.32
N ASN A 3 22.56 -10.21 2.40
CA ASN A 3 21.22 -10.79 2.30
C ASN A 3 20.31 -9.73 1.66
N ILE A 4 19.81 -10.01 0.45
CA ILE A 4 18.86 -9.16 -0.23
C ILE A 4 17.52 -9.26 0.52
N ARG A 5 16.93 -8.11 0.87
CA ARG A 5 15.66 -8.04 1.60
C ARG A 5 14.50 -8.49 0.71
N ILE A 6 13.80 -9.55 1.12
CA ILE A 6 12.61 -10.05 0.41
C ILE A 6 11.60 -8.93 0.26
N GLY A 7 11.19 -8.67 -0.98
CA GLY A 7 10.19 -7.66 -1.32
C GLY A 7 10.73 -6.27 -1.64
N SER A 8 12.02 -5.98 -1.39
CA SER A 8 12.65 -4.73 -1.83
C SER A 8 12.68 -4.62 -3.36
N TYR A 9 12.85 -3.42 -3.89
CA TYR A 9 12.99 -3.17 -5.32
C TYR A 9 14.17 -3.94 -5.91
N HIS A 10 15.30 -4.04 -5.20
CA HIS A 10 16.44 -4.84 -5.65
C HIS A 10 16.12 -6.35 -5.70
N TRP A 11 15.38 -6.86 -4.71
CA TRP A 11 14.88 -8.24 -4.75
C TRP A 11 13.93 -8.47 -5.92
N MET A 12 13.09 -7.49 -6.23
CA MET A 12 12.17 -7.55 -7.36
C MET A 12 12.89 -7.63 -8.70
N GLN A 13 13.96 -6.84 -8.90
CA GLN A 13 14.78 -6.88 -10.12
C GLN A 13 15.42 -8.25 -10.36
N THR A 14 15.78 -8.97 -9.30
CA THR A 14 16.49 -10.24 -9.40
C THR A 14 15.55 -11.45 -9.47
N THR A 15 14.32 -11.33 -8.98
CA THR A 15 13.37 -12.46 -8.86
C THR A 15 12.08 -12.28 -9.66
N ASN A 16 11.87 -11.10 -10.28
CA ASN A 16 10.60 -10.66 -10.84
C ASN A 16 9.44 -10.72 -9.83
N GLY A 17 9.75 -10.70 -8.54
CA GLY A 17 8.79 -10.79 -7.44
C GLY A 17 8.29 -12.19 -7.13
N GLN A 18 9.01 -13.22 -7.58
CA GLN A 18 8.65 -14.62 -7.35
C GLN A 18 9.38 -15.18 -6.12
N LEU A 19 8.61 -15.60 -5.12
CA LEU A 19 9.11 -16.19 -3.90
C LEU A 19 9.57 -17.63 -4.13
N SER A 20 10.78 -17.95 -3.68
CA SER A 20 11.22 -19.32 -3.45
C SER A 20 10.48 -19.94 -2.26
N PHE A 21 10.49 -21.28 -2.16
CA PHE A 21 9.90 -21.99 -1.04
C PHE A 21 10.43 -21.54 0.33
N LYS A 22 11.75 -21.29 0.43
CA LYS A 22 12.40 -20.81 1.66
C LYS A 22 11.91 -19.41 2.06
N GLU A 23 11.72 -18.52 1.08
CA GLU A 23 11.22 -17.17 1.32
C GLU A 23 9.74 -17.16 1.73
N LYS A 24 8.91 -18.04 1.15
CA LYS A 24 7.52 -18.23 1.59
C LYS A 24 7.45 -18.59 3.08
N ILE A 25 8.24 -19.57 3.53
CA ILE A 25 8.30 -19.96 4.95
C ILE A 25 8.73 -18.78 5.84
N LYS A 26 9.77 -18.05 5.44
CA LYS A 26 10.25 -16.88 6.20
C LYS A 26 9.18 -15.79 6.34
N LEU A 27 8.45 -15.49 5.26
CA LEU A 27 7.38 -14.50 5.29
C LEU A 27 6.21 -14.97 6.17
N ILE A 28 5.79 -16.23 6.06
CA ILE A 28 4.72 -16.78 6.93
C ILE A 28 5.07 -16.59 8.41
N GLN A 29 6.31 -16.91 8.82
CA GLN A 29 6.77 -16.72 10.19
C GLN A 29 6.68 -15.27 10.67
N LYS A 30 6.90 -14.30 9.78
CA LYS A 30 6.85 -12.86 10.07
C LYS A 30 5.44 -12.28 10.05
N ILE A 31 4.54 -12.83 9.24
CA ILE A 31 3.19 -12.30 9.02
C ILE A 31 2.19 -12.80 10.08
N MET A 32 2.24 -14.09 10.42
CA MET A 32 1.15 -14.74 11.17
C MET A 32 0.87 -14.10 12.53
N VAL A 33 1.91 -13.87 13.35
CA VAL A 33 1.72 -13.31 14.70
C VAL A 33 1.22 -11.87 14.67
N PRO A 34 1.83 -10.94 13.90
CA PRO A 34 1.28 -9.58 13.76
C PRO A 34 -0.16 -9.54 13.28
N SER A 35 -0.56 -10.37 12.31
CA SER A 35 -1.93 -10.41 11.80
C SER A 35 -2.94 -10.83 12.87
N ILE A 36 -2.62 -11.84 13.69
CA ILE A 36 -3.47 -12.27 14.82
C ILE A 36 -3.60 -11.14 15.84
N LEU A 37 -2.49 -10.52 16.23
CA LEU A 37 -2.50 -9.42 17.19
C LEU A 37 -3.27 -8.20 16.67
N SER A 38 -3.14 -7.88 15.38
CA SER A 38 -3.92 -6.83 14.71
C SER A 38 -5.42 -7.12 14.80
N SER A 39 -5.87 -8.33 14.43
CA SER A 39 -7.28 -8.72 14.53
C SER A 39 -7.84 -8.64 15.96
N ILE A 40 -7.05 -9.03 16.97
CA ILE A 40 -7.45 -8.90 18.38
C ILE A 40 -7.61 -7.42 18.75
N LYS A 41 -6.63 -6.58 18.40
CA LYS A 41 -6.66 -5.14 18.69
C LYS A 41 -7.83 -4.46 18.02
N ILE A 42 -8.09 -4.72 16.73
CA ILE A 42 -9.23 -4.18 16.00
C ILE A 42 -10.54 -4.51 16.74
N ASN A 43 -10.75 -5.77 17.11
CA ASN A 43 -11.98 -6.19 17.81
C ASN A 43 -12.13 -5.60 19.21
N TYR A 44 -11.02 -5.48 19.96
CA TYR A 44 -11.01 -4.92 21.31
C TYR A 44 -11.26 -3.40 21.28
N TYR A 45 -10.63 -2.69 20.35
CA TYR A 45 -10.68 -1.23 20.25
C TYR A 45 -11.74 -0.71 19.27
N ARG A 46 -12.59 -1.56 18.68
CA ARG A 46 -13.55 -1.16 17.62
C ARG A 46 -14.48 0.01 17.98
N PHE A 47 -14.81 0.17 19.27
CA PHE A 47 -15.66 1.26 19.76
C PHE A 47 -14.87 2.45 20.31
N GLN A 48 -13.53 2.34 20.37
CA GLN A 48 -12.66 3.44 20.72
C GLN A 48 -12.27 4.20 19.45
N THR A 49 -12.07 5.49 19.62
CA THR A 49 -11.55 6.38 18.58
C THR A 49 -10.30 7.06 19.11
N GLY A 50 -9.35 7.37 18.23
CA GLY A 50 -8.19 8.18 18.59
C GLY A 50 -8.56 9.58 19.08
N ASN A 51 -7.58 10.25 19.68
CA ASN A 51 -7.67 11.67 20.05
C ASN A 51 -7.87 12.55 18.82
N ASP A 52 -8.44 13.74 19.00
CA ASP A 52 -8.72 14.70 17.93
C ASP A 52 -7.52 14.90 16.98
N PHE A 53 -7.78 14.63 15.70
CA PHE A 53 -6.84 14.77 14.60
C PHE A 53 -7.59 15.51 13.48
N ASP A 54 -7.01 16.60 13.01
CA ASP A 54 -7.58 17.47 11.98
C ASP A 54 -6.90 17.17 10.63
N ILE A 55 -7.69 17.05 9.57
CA ILE A 55 -7.18 16.87 8.20
C ILE A 55 -6.22 18.01 7.81
N GLY A 56 -6.41 19.22 8.36
CA GLY A 56 -5.54 20.37 8.12
C GLY A 56 -4.09 20.17 8.58
N GLN A 57 -3.82 19.16 9.40
CA GLN A 57 -2.47 18.78 9.80
C GLN A 57 -1.73 17.98 8.72
N ILE A 58 -2.45 17.40 7.75
CA ILE A 58 -1.87 16.64 6.65
C ILE A 58 -1.53 17.59 5.50
N VAL A 59 -0.24 17.71 5.21
CA VAL A 59 0.25 18.45 4.04
C VAL A 59 -0.18 17.73 2.76
N ILE A 60 -0.69 18.44 1.76
CA ILE A 60 -0.85 17.91 0.40
C ILE A 60 0.18 18.64 -0.48
N PRO A 61 1.28 17.98 -0.88
CA PRO A 61 2.30 18.61 -1.71
C PRO A 61 1.74 19.00 -3.08
N ASP A 62 1.97 20.26 -3.49
CA ASP A 62 1.66 20.76 -4.83
C ASP A 62 2.95 20.84 -5.64
N THR A 63 3.47 19.68 -6.05
CA THR A 63 4.68 19.59 -6.89
C THR A 63 4.34 19.11 -8.28
N GLN A 64 5.24 19.36 -9.24
CA GLN A 64 5.07 18.90 -10.62
C GLN A 64 4.92 17.38 -10.69
N MET A 65 5.70 16.64 -9.89
CA MET A 65 5.67 15.18 -9.88
C MET A 65 4.33 14.64 -9.35
N ILE A 66 3.70 15.34 -8.39
CA ILE A 66 2.35 14.98 -7.91
C ILE A 66 1.29 15.15 -9.01
N LYS A 67 1.35 16.24 -9.78
CA LYS A 67 0.41 16.45 -10.90
C LYS A 67 0.52 15.34 -11.94
N ILE A 68 1.74 14.98 -12.31
CA ILE A 68 2.01 13.86 -13.23
C ILE A 68 1.50 12.54 -12.65
N ALA A 69 1.73 12.28 -11.36
CA ALA A 69 1.24 11.08 -10.70
C ALA A 69 -0.30 10.97 -10.73
N LEU A 70 -0.99 12.09 -10.54
CA LEU A 70 -2.45 12.15 -10.58
C LEU A 70 -2.99 11.92 -11.99
N GLU A 71 -2.39 12.53 -13.02
CA GLU A 71 -2.76 12.29 -14.42
C GLU A 71 -2.56 10.82 -14.82
N GLU A 72 -1.45 10.22 -14.41
CA GLU A 72 -1.17 8.80 -14.63
C GLU A 72 -2.19 7.90 -13.92
N LEU A 73 -2.53 8.19 -12.66
CA LEU A 73 -3.49 7.40 -11.91
C LEU A 73 -4.92 7.57 -12.47
N GLU A 74 -5.35 8.79 -12.78
CA GLU A 74 -6.67 9.09 -13.32
C GLU A 74 -6.90 8.43 -14.68
N SER A 75 -5.88 8.43 -15.55
CA SER A 75 -5.99 7.81 -16.89
C SER A 75 -5.98 6.28 -16.87
N LYS A 76 -5.47 5.65 -15.81
CA LYS A 76 -5.20 4.20 -15.77
C LYS A 76 -6.08 3.42 -14.81
N SER A 77 -6.65 4.07 -13.79
CA SER A 77 -7.33 3.39 -12.68
C SER A 77 -8.84 3.59 -12.70
N SER A 78 -9.56 2.68 -12.04
CA SER A 78 -10.96 2.92 -11.71
C SER A 78 -11.07 4.00 -10.63
N ILE A 79 -12.25 4.60 -10.48
CA ILE A 79 -12.50 5.56 -9.40
C ILE A 79 -12.25 4.95 -8.01
N SER A 80 -12.48 3.63 -7.85
CA SER A 80 -12.26 2.95 -6.58
C SER A 80 -10.77 2.86 -6.22
N ILE A 81 -9.91 2.54 -7.18
CA ILE A 81 -8.45 2.50 -7.01
C ILE A 81 -7.86 3.91 -6.88
N TYR A 82 -8.38 4.87 -7.65
CA TYR A 82 -8.02 6.28 -7.50
C TYR A 82 -8.29 6.78 -6.07
N ASN A 83 -9.52 6.55 -5.58
CA ASN A 83 -9.91 6.95 -4.23
C ASN A 83 -9.14 6.16 -3.15
N HIS A 84 -8.86 4.88 -3.36
CA HIS A 84 -8.01 4.07 -2.48
C HIS A 84 -6.62 4.68 -2.32
N SER A 85 -6.00 5.11 -3.42
CA SER A 85 -4.67 5.72 -3.40
C SER A 85 -4.63 6.99 -2.53
N TRP A 86 -5.67 7.83 -2.64
CA TRP A 86 -5.83 8.99 -1.75
C TRP A 86 -6.08 8.59 -0.29
N ARG A 87 -7.01 7.67 -0.03
CA ARG A 87 -7.27 7.18 1.33
C ARG A 87 -6.01 6.60 1.98
N THR A 88 -5.24 5.80 1.26
CA THR A 88 -3.95 5.26 1.67
C THR A 88 -2.99 6.37 2.12
N TYR A 89 -2.90 7.47 1.36
CA TYR A 89 -2.10 8.63 1.77
C TYR A 89 -2.59 9.23 3.09
N PHE A 90 -3.88 9.56 3.19
CA PHE A 90 -4.43 10.21 4.39
C PHE A 90 -4.33 9.32 5.64
N TRP A 91 -4.60 8.02 5.52
CA TRP A 91 -4.42 7.07 6.62
C TRP A 91 -2.95 6.96 7.03
N GLY A 92 -2.03 6.82 6.07
CA GLY A 92 -0.60 6.74 6.34
C GLY A 92 -0.06 8.00 7.02
N ALA A 93 -0.41 9.17 6.49
CA ALA A 93 0.00 10.45 7.06
C ALA A 93 -0.54 10.64 8.49
N ALA A 94 -1.84 10.40 8.73
CA ALA A 94 -2.43 10.50 10.06
C ALA A 94 -1.77 9.56 11.07
N LEU A 95 -1.50 8.31 10.67
CA LEU A 95 -0.78 7.35 11.52
C LEU A 95 0.65 7.81 11.80
N GLY A 96 1.32 8.44 10.84
CA GLY A 96 2.64 9.05 11.03
C GLY A 96 2.63 10.15 12.10
N HIS A 97 1.66 11.06 12.02
CA HIS A 97 1.47 12.11 13.03
C HIS A 97 1.20 11.53 14.43
N LEU A 98 0.28 10.57 14.55
CA LEU A 98 -0.03 9.92 15.82
C LEU A 98 1.15 9.15 16.42
N GLN A 99 2.09 8.71 15.58
CA GLN A 99 3.33 8.03 15.97
C GLN A 99 4.49 8.99 16.22
N ASN A 100 4.32 10.30 16.02
CA ASN A 100 5.39 11.30 15.98
C ASN A 100 6.53 10.91 15.03
N ARG A 101 6.19 10.24 13.92
CA ARG A 101 7.14 9.76 12.92
C ARG A 101 7.30 10.83 11.85
N GLN A 102 8.52 11.33 11.67
CA GLN A 102 8.86 12.27 10.60
C GLN A 102 8.94 11.53 9.26
N PHE A 103 8.33 12.07 8.20
CA PHE A 103 8.35 11.53 6.84
C PHE A 103 8.29 12.68 5.82
N ASP A 104 8.70 12.43 4.58
CA ASP A 104 8.55 13.35 3.46
C ASP A 104 7.15 13.20 2.83
N PRO A 105 6.26 14.21 2.92
CA PRO A 105 4.88 14.08 2.44
C PRO A 105 4.79 13.85 0.93
N GLU A 106 5.73 14.39 0.14
CA GLU A 106 5.78 14.18 -1.31
C GLU A 106 6.09 12.72 -1.64
N SER A 107 7.07 12.12 -0.96
CA SER A 107 7.44 10.72 -1.16
C SER A 107 6.31 9.77 -0.76
N LEU A 108 5.64 10.03 0.38
CA LEU A 108 4.50 9.21 0.80
C LEU A 108 3.31 9.36 -0.16
N LEU A 109 2.99 10.58 -0.63
CA LEU A 109 1.90 10.79 -1.58
C LEU A 109 2.22 10.15 -2.94
N LEU A 110 3.43 10.33 -3.48
CA LEU A 110 3.84 9.67 -4.72
C LEU A 110 3.77 8.15 -4.60
N ALA A 111 4.27 7.58 -3.51
CA ALA A 111 4.18 6.14 -3.29
C ALA A 111 2.72 5.68 -3.21
N SER A 112 1.84 6.44 -2.56
CA SER A 112 0.41 6.14 -2.46
C SER A 112 -0.29 6.23 -3.82
N LEU A 113 0.04 7.20 -4.67
CA LEU A 113 -0.56 7.35 -6.00
C LEU A 113 -0.12 6.27 -6.99
N PHE A 114 1.09 5.72 -6.84
CA PHE A 114 1.62 4.72 -7.76
C PHE A 114 1.44 3.27 -7.30
N HIS A 115 1.24 2.99 -6.00
CA HIS A 115 1.45 1.64 -5.45
C HIS A 115 0.66 0.52 -6.15
N ASP A 116 -0.56 0.82 -6.61
CA ASP A 116 -1.49 -0.13 -7.23
C ASP A 116 -1.65 0.03 -8.74
N ILE A 117 -0.89 0.92 -9.41
CA ILE A 117 -0.99 1.10 -10.87
C ILE A 117 -0.73 -0.22 -11.63
N GLY A 118 0.15 -1.08 -11.11
CA GLY A 118 0.42 -2.41 -11.67
C GLY A 118 -0.77 -3.39 -11.63
N LEU A 119 -1.82 -3.11 -10.86
CA LEU A 119 -3.06 -3.90 -10.82
C LEU A 119 -4.11 -3.45 -11.85
N THR A 120 -3.95 -2.30 -12.49
CA THR A 120 -4.97 -1.80 -13.41
C THR A 120 -5.08 -2.67 -14.66
N GLU A 121 -6.25 -2.65 -15.31
CA GLU A 121 -6.54 -3.55 -16.46
C GLU A 121 -5.48 -3.43 -17.56
N GLN A 122 -4.94 -2.23 -17.79
CA GLN A 122 -3.90 -1.98 -18.78
C GLN A 122 -2.60 -2.75 -18.49
N HIS A 123 -2.27 -3.00 -17.22
CA HIS A 123 -1.00 -3.60 -16.80
C HIS A 123 -1.15 -5.07 -16.41
N ILE A 124 -2.25 -5.45 -15.76
CA ILE A 124 -2.41 -6.79 -15.17
C ILE A 124 -2.33 -7.91 -16.22
N HIS A 125 -2.70 -7.62 -17.46
CA HIS A 125 -2.62 -8.55 -18.60
C HIS A 125 -1.31 -8.48 -19.38
N ASN A 126 -0.56 -7.37 -19.30
CA ASN A 126 0.58 -7.08 -20.17
C ASN A 126 1.94 -7.15 -19.47
N LYS A 127 1.99 -7.18 -18.13
CA LYS A 127 3.25 -7.22 -17.35
C LYS A 127 3.95 -8.59 -17.32
N GLY A 128 3.40 -9.59 -18.01
CA GLY A 128 3.89 -10.97 -17.95
C GLY A 128 3.79 -11.58 -16.55
N CYS A 129 4.73 -12.45 -16.19
CA CYS A 129 4.75 -13.16 -14.89
C CYS A 129 5.39 -12.35 -13.76
N GLN A 130 5.48 -11.02 -13.88
CA GLN A 130 6.11 -10.14 -12.89
C GLN A 130 5.10 -9.70 -11.82
N CYS A 131 5.49 -9.65 -10.54
CA CYS A 131 4.64 -9.13 -9.47
C CYS A 131 4.17 -7.68 -9.74
N PHE A 132 2.88 -7.40 -9.52
CA PHE A 132 2.29 -6.08 -9.79
C PHE A 132 3.00 -4.93 -9.07
N THR A 133 3.42 -5.13 -7.81
CA THR A 133 4.11 -4.09 -7.03
C THR A 133 5.44 -3.68 -7.68
N TYR A 134 6.11 -4.60 -8.38
CA TYR A 134 7.30 -4.26 -9.15
C TYR A 134 6.93 -3.53 -10.45
N GLU A 135 5.81 -3.88 -11.09
CA GLU A 135 5.28 -3.12 -12.23
C GLU A 135 4.96 -1.68 -11.83
N SER A 136 4.22 -1.48 -10.74
CA SER A 136 3.94 -0.16 -10.15
C SER A 136 5.23 0.64 -9.92
N ALA A 137 6.26 0.03 -9.32
CA ALA A 137 7.53 0.70 -9.07
C ALA A 137 8.31 1.04 -10.35
N LYS A 138 8.20 0.23 -11.42
CA LYS A 138 8.78 0.55 -12.74
C LYS A 138 8.05 1.72 -13.41
N GLN A 139 6.73 1.79 -13.31
CA GLN A 139 5.94 2.92 -13.83
C GLN A 139 6.34 4.23 -13.14
N PHE A 140 6.46 4.20 -11.82
CA PHE A 140 7.02 5.35 -11.07
C PHE A 140 8.45 5.66 -11.51
N GLU A 141 9.34 4.68 -11.61
CA GLU A 141 10.73 4.90 -12.02
C GLU A 141 10.84 5.54 -13.40
N GLN A 142 10.00 5.12 -14.35
CA GLN A 142 9.96 5.69 -15.69
C GLN A 142 9.62 7.18 -15.64
N LYS A 143 8.59 7.55 -14.87
CA LYS A 143 8.18 8.96 -14.70
C LYS A 143 9.23 9.75 -13.94
N ALA A 144 9.81 9.19 -12.89
CA ALA A 144 10.89 9.82 -12.14
C ALA A 144 12.08 10.17 -13.05
N LYS A 145 12.47 9.27 -13.95
CA LYS A 145 13.51 9.51 -14.95
C LYS A 145 13.11 10.55 -16.00
N GLU A 146 11.89 10.46 -16.53
CA GLU A 146 11.34 11.39 -17.52
C GLU A 146 11.38 12.85 -17.03
N TYR A 147 11.12 13.06 -15.74
CA TYR A 147 11.01 14.38 -15.13
C TYR A 147 12.19 14.76 -14.21
N ASN A 148 13.31 14.01 -14.28
CA ASN A 148 14.52 14.24 -13.46
C ASN A 148 14.23 14.39 -11.96
N PHE A 149 13.37 13.52 -11.41
CA PHE A 149 13.02 13.50 -10.00
C PHE A 149 14.20 13.03 -9.12
N ASP A 150 14.21 13.43 -7.85
CA ASP A 150 15.30 13.14 -6.91
C ASP A 150 15.57 11.62 -6.77
N ASP A 151 16.81 11.21 -7.02
CA ASP A 151 17.21 9.79 -7.00
C ASP A 151 17.06 9.14 -5.63
N LYS A 152 17.35 9.87 -4.54
CA LYS A 152 17.28 9.32 -3.18
C LYS A 152 15.82 9.10 -2.76
N LYS A 153 14.94 10.07 -3.04
CA LYS A 153 13.49 9.91 -2.87
C LYS A 153 12.97 8.77 -3.75
N SER A 154 13.45 8.69 -4.99
CA SER A 154 13.05 7.64 -5.94
C SER A 154 13.37 6.23 -5.42
N GLU A 155 14.54 6.03 -4.81
CA GLU A 155 14.89 4.75 -4.16
C GLU A 155 13.91 4.37 -3.06
N VAL A 156 13.59 5.31 -2.16
CA VAL A 156 12.65 5.08 -1.05
C VAL A 156 11.24 4.81 -1.56
N ILE A 157 10.75 5.57 -2.54
CA ILE A 157 9.41 5.40 -3.12
C ILE A 157 9.28 4.04 -3.80
N LYS A 158 10.28 3.63 -4.59
CA LYS A 158 10.29 2.31 -5.24
C LYS A 158 10.26 1.18 -4.22
N ASP A 159 11.03 1.29 -3.15
CA ASP A 159 11.01 0.31 -2.06
C ASP A 159 9.68 0.32 -1.31
N ALA A 160 9.08 1.48 -1.04
CA ALA A 160 7.77 1.58 -0.40
C ALA A 160 6.70 0.87 -1.24
N ILE A 161 6.62 1.21 -2.54
CA ILE A 161 5.70 0.57 -3.49
C ILE A 161 5.96 -0.93 -3.55
N CYS A 162 7.21 -1.38 -3.59
CA CYS A 162 7.48 -2.80 -3.61
C CYS A 162 7.10 -3.47 -2.29
N LEU A 163 7.36 -2.87 -1.13
CA LEU A 163 7.21 -3.52 0.17
C LEU A 163 5.78 -3.47 0.74
N HIS A 164 4.85 -2.67 0.21
CA HIS A 164 3.52 -2.55 0.81
C HIS A 164 2.72 -3.88 0.87
N MET A 165 2.92 -4.79 -0.10
CA MET A 165 2.34 -6.15 -0.10
C MET A 165 3.24 -7.22 0.54
N ASN A 166 4.27 -6.84 1.29
CA ASN A 166 5.17 -7.81 1.91
C ASN A 166 4.55 -8.50 3.13
N GLY A 167 3.46 -7.94 3.68
CA GLY A 167 2.79 -8.41 4.89
C GLY A 167 3.55 -8.17 6.20
N TYR A 168 4.79 -7.68 6.11
CA TYR A 168 5.65 -7.32 7.22
C TYR A 168 6.65 -6.25 6.80
N ILE A 169 6.86 -5.26 7.68
CA ILE A 169 7.81 -4.16 7.57
C ILE A 169 8.62 -4.10 8.88
N GLU A 170 9.89 -3.69 8.80
CA GLU A 170 10.76 -3.53 9.97
C GLU A 170 10.64 -2.10 10.50
N ASP A 171 10.65 -1.90 11.82
CA ASP A 171 10.53 -0.55 12.40
C ASP A 171 11.70 0.37 12.01
N SER A 172 12.84 -0.21 11.62
CA SER A 172 14.04 0.46 11.11
C SER A 172 13.94 0.90 9.65
N ASP A 173 12.85 0.56 8.95
CA ASP A 173 12.67 0.98 7.57
C ASP A 173 12.40 2.48 7.45
N PRO A 174 12.65 3.08 6.25
CA PRO A 174 12.26 4.44 5.99
C PRO A 174 10.78 4.69 6.35
N PRO A 175 10.46 5.83 6.99
CA PRO A 175 9.11 6.18 7.38
C PRO A 175 8.06 5.98 6.29
N GLU A 176 8.38 6.33 5.04
CA GLU A 176 7.49 6.24 3.88
C GLU A 176 7.12 4.78 3.56
N VAL A 177 8.06 3.84 3.73
CA VAL A 177 7.83 2.41 3.55
C VAL A 177 6.83 1.89 4.58
N ILE A 178 7.01 2.30 5.84
CA ILE A 178 6.14 1.91 6.96
C ILE A 178 4.75 2.51 6.79
N LEU A 179 4.67 3.81 6.53
CA LEU A 179 3.41 4.55 6.48
C LEU A 179 2.58 4.20 5.24
N LEU A 180 3.20 3.89 4.10
CA LEU A 180 2.47 3.37 2.94
C LEU A 180 1.81 2.03 3.27
N GLN A 181 2.56 1.09 3.88
CA GLN A 181 2.02 -0.21 4.23
C GLN A 181 0.89 -0.09 5.28
N GLN A 182 1.07 0.77 6.28
CA GLN A 182 0.05 1.02 7.29
C GLN A 182 -1.19 1.69 6.70
N GLY A 183 -1.02 2.67 5.81
CA GLY A 183 -2.12 3.35 5.12
C GLY A 183 -2.93 2.40 4.25
N ALA A 184 -2.26 1.59 3.44
CA ALA A 184 -2.91 0.58 2.59
C ALA A 184 -3.63 -0.48 3.44
N SER A 185 -2.99 -0.97 4.52
CA SER A 185 -3.61 -1.96 5.41
C SER A 185 -4.78 -1.40 6.20
N CYS A 186 -4.72 -0.11 6.59
CA CYS A 186 -5.86 0.58 7.17
C CYS A 186 -7.04 0.55 6.21
N ASP A 187 -6.85 0.91 4.94
CA ASP A 187 -7.95 0.95 3.98
C ASP A 187 -8.48 -0.44 3.56
N VAL A 188 -7.59 -1.44 3.47
CA VAL A 188 -7.90 -2.78 2.92
C VAL A 188 -8.43 -3.74 3.97
N ILE A 189 -7.91 -3.69 5.20
CA ILE A 189 -8.25 -4.63 6.30
C ILE A 189 -8.55 -3.96 7.64
N SER A 190 -8.76 -2.63 7.66
CA SER A 190 -9.02 -1.84 8.88
C SER A 190 -7.90 -1.88 9.92
N ASP A 191 -6.67 -2.24 9.52
CA ASP A 191 -5.56 -2.27 10.47
C ASP A 191 -5.26 -0.85 10.99
N ASN A 192 -5.04 -0.73 12.31
CA ASN A 192 -4.86 0.55 13.00
C ASN A 192 -6.01 1.58 12.86
N GLN A 193 -7.13 1.26 12.20
CA GLN A 193 -8.25 2.18 12.01
C GLN A 193 -8.78 2.76 13.33
N TYR A 194 -8.79 1.96 14.41
CA TYR A 194 -9.24 2.37 15.74
C TYR A 194 -8.40 3.50 16.36
N LYS A 195 -7.18 3.73 15.86
CA LYS A 195 -6.33 4.84 16.29
C LYS A 195 -6.73 6.17 15.65
N LEU A 196 -7.56 6.15 14.61
CA LEU A 196 -7.99 7.33 13.88
C LEU A 196 -9.35 7.82 14.42
N PRO A 197 -9.53 9.15 14.60
CA PRO A 197 -10.82 9.72 14.97
C PRO A 197 -11.92 9.34 13.99
N LEU A 198 -13.15 9.16 14.49
CA LEU A 198 -14.29 8.86 13.62
C LEU A 198 -14.63 10.03 12.69
N SER A 199 -14.52 11.27 13.17
CA SER A 199 -14.70 12.49 12.37
C SER A 199 -13.77 12.53 11.16
N PHE A 200 -12.47 12.38 11.40
CA PHE A 200 -11.46 12.31 10.35
C PHE A 200 -11.74 11.16 9.36
N ARG A 201 -12.11 9.98 9.87
CA ARG A 201 -12.46 8.84 9.01
C ARG A 201 -13.63 9.15 8.08
N ASN A 202 -14.69 9.74 8.62
CA ASN A 202 -15.89 10.08 7.84
C ASN A 202 -15.57 11.15 6.78
N GLU A 203 -14.80 12.17 7.13
CA GLU A 203 -14.41 13.23 6.19
C GLU A 203 -13.62 12.68 4.99
N ILE A 204 -12.65 11.80 5.25
CA ILE A 204 -11.86 11.17 4.17
C ILE A 204 -12.73 10.25 3.30
N LEU A 205 -13.67 9.50 3.89
CA LEU A 205 -14.58 8.63 3.14
C LEU A 205 -15.63 9.40 2.34
N GLU A 206 -16.06 10.57 2.81
CA GLU A 206 -16.93 11.47 2.07
C GLU A 206 -16.20 12.07 0.87
N LYS A 207 -14.95 12.50 1.07
CA LYS A 207 -14.12 13.08 0.00
C LYS A 207 -13.64 12.04 -1.02
N TYR A 208 -13.31 10.83 -0.57
CA TYR A 208 -12.83 9.73 -1.40
C TYR A 208 -13.64 8.45 -1.15
N PRO A 209 -14.89 8.37 -1.68
CA PRO A 209 -15.77 7.22 -1.46
C PRO A 209 -15.16 5.89 -1.90
N ARG A 210 -15.60 4.81 -1.27
CA ARG A 210 -15.02 3.47 -1.49
C ARG A 210 -15.49 2.83 -2.79
N ASN A 211 -16.72 3.09 -3.22
CA ASN A 211 -17.22 2.67 -4.54
C ASN A 211 -17.03 1.16 -4.80
N GLN A 212 -17.46 0.30 -3.86
CA GLN A 212 -17.28 -1.16 -3.97
C GLN A 212 -15.80 -1.63 -3.99
N PHE A 213 -14.89 -0.86 -3.38
CA PHE A 213 -13.46 -1.16 -3.30
C PHE A 213 -13.14 -2.58 -2.86
N ASN A 214 -13.76 -3.10 -1.80
CA ASN A 214 -13.44 -4.45 -1.31
C ASN A 214 -13.70 -5.51 -2.39
N LYS A 215 -14.82 -5.37 -3.12
CA LYS A 215 -15.19 -6.30 -4.19
C LYS A 215 -14.23 -6.21 -5.38
N GLU A 216 -13.90 -4.98 -5.78
CA GLU A 216 -12.98 -4.74 -6.88
C GLU A 216 -11.56 -5.20 -6.54
N PHE A 217 -11.04 -4.83 -5.38
CA PHE A 217 -9.70 -5.19 -4.94
C PHE A 217 -9.54 -6.71 -4.83
N ILE A 218 -10.51 -7.44 -4.24
CA ILE A 218 -10.51 -8.92 -4.22
C ILE A 218 -10.43 -9.51 -5.63
N LYS A 219 -11.16 -8.94 -6.61
CA LYS A 219 -11.10 -9.38 -8.01
C LYS A 219 -9.70 -9.18 -8.57
N LEU A 220 -9.09 -8.01 -8.36
CA LEU A 220 -7.75 -7.67 -8.86
C LEU A 220 -6.67 -8.56 -8.26
N ILE A 221 -6.63 -8.74 -6.94
CA ILE A 221 -5.61 -9.60 -6.30
C ILE A 221 -5.80 -11.09 -6.64
N ASN A 222 -7.02 -11.54 -6.95
CA ASN A 222 -7.27 -12.90 -7.44
C ASN A 222 -6.73 -13.08 -8.86
N LEU A 223 -6.88 -12.08 -9.73
CA LEU A 223 -6.26 -12.09 -11.06
C LEU A 223 -4.74 -12.11 -10.94
N GLU A 224 -4.17 -11.28 -10.07
CA GLU A 224 -2.73 -11.27 -9.79
C GLU A 224 -2.23 -12.62 -9.30
N ARG A 225 -2.94 -13.25 -8.35
CA ARG A 225 -2.62 -14.60 -7.87
C ARG A 225 -2.61 -15.63 -8.99
N LYS A 226 -3.57 -15.57 -9.92
CA LYS A 226 -3.63 -16.51 -11.05
C LYS A 226 -2.47 -16.29 -12.03
N ASN A 227 -2.11 -15.05 -12.30
CA ASN A 227 -1.03 -14.71 -13.24
C ASN A 227 0.36 -14.92 -12.64
N VAL A 228 0.53 -14.65 -11.34
CA VAL A 228 1.82 -14.72 -10.63
C VAL A 228 1.62 -15.45 -9.28
N PRO A 229 1.39 -16.77 -9.28
CA PRO A 229 1.02 -17.52 -8.07
C PRO A 229 2.12 -17.57 -7.01
N SER A 230 3.39 -17.42 -7.40
CA SER A 230 4.51 -17.34 -6.47
C SER A 230 4.81 -15.92 -5.98
N SER A 231 3.97 -14.93 -6.29
CA SER A 231 4.11 -13.57 -5.74
C SER A 231 3.77 -13.49 -4.25
N ARG A 232 4.16 -12.39 -3.60
CA ARG A 232 3.75 -12.08 -2.22
C ARG A 232 2.25 -11.86 -2.10
N THR A 233 1.62 -11.25 -3.11
CA THR A 233 0.16 -11.13 -3.21
C THR A 233 -0.50 -12.50 -3.27
N GLY A 234 0.03 -13.43 -4.07
CA GLY A 234 -0.44 -14.82 -4.12
C GLY A 234 -0.35 -15.51 -2.76
N LEU A 235 0.78 -15.36 -2.06
CA LEU A 235 0.97 -15.88 -0.70
C LEU A 235 -0.04 -15.27 0.28
N LEU A 236 -0.20 -13.94 0.32
CA LEU A 236 -1.16 -13.28 1.21
C LEU A 236 -2.61 -13.68 0.91
N TYR A 237 -2.94 -13.86 -0.37
CA TYR A 237 -4.24 -14.36 -0.77
C TYR A 237 -4.50 -15.76 -0.20
N ASP A 238 -3.52 -16.66 -0.34
CA ASP A 238 -3.59 -18.03 0.20
C ASP A 238 -3.68 -18.07 1.73
N LEU A 239 -3.09 -17.09 2.40
CA LEU A 239 -3.14 -16.92 3.86
C LEU A 239 -4.44 -16.25 4.36
N GLY A 240 -5.39 -15.93 3.47
CA GLY A 240 -6.73 -15.48 3.87
C GLY A 240 -6.99 -13.98 3.76
N LEU A 241 -6.14 -13.22 3.07
CA LEU A 241 -6.37 -11.79 2.81
C LEU A 241 -7.79 -11.48 2.29
N PRO A 242 -8.42 -12.26 1.37
CA PRO A 242 -9.79 -11.99 0.92
C PRO A 242 -10.84 -12.09 2.04
N LEU A 243 -10.61 -12.92 3.07
CA LEU A 243 -11.49 -12.99 4.22
C LEU A 243 -11.35 -11.75 5.10
N MET A 244 -10.12 -11.29 5.31
CA MET A 244 -9.85 -10.05 6.05
C MET A 244 -10.48 -8.84 5.36
N ILE A 245 -10.38 -8.75 4.03
CA ILE A 245 -11.01 -7.69 3.23
C ILE A 245 -12.54 -7.73 3.38
N LYS A 246 -13.16 -8.92 3.36
CA LYS A 246 -14.62 -9.06 3.57
C LYS A 246 -15.08 -8.66 4.97
N SER A 247 -14.18 -8.68 5.95
CA SER A 247 -14.43 -8.27 7.34
C SER A 247 -14.01 -6.83 7.62
N ASN A 248 -13.62 -6.06 6.59
CA ASN A 248 -13.26 -4.66 6.72
C ASN A 248 -14.44 -3.85 7.29
N LEU A 249 -14.13 -2.98 8.25
CA LEU A 249 -15.07 -2.18 9.02
C LEU A 249 -15.53 -0.91 8.30
N TYR A 250 -14.89 -0.54 7.18
CA TYR A 250 -15.35 0.57 6.35
C TYR A 250 -16.53 0.16 5.47
N ASN A 251 -17.53 1.05 5.36
CA ASN A 251 -18.67 0.88 4.47
C ASN A 251 -18.25 1.01 2.99
N GLU A 252 -18.93 0.32 2.08
CA GLU A 252 -18.61 0.29 0.64
C GLU A 252 -19.29 1.37 -0.21
#